data_AF-A0A5K7YJN1-F1
#
_entry.id   AF-A0A5K7YJN1-F1
#
_cell.length_a   1.000
_cell.length_b   1.000
_cell.length_c   1.000
_cell.angle_alpha   90.00
_cell.angle_beta   90.00
_cell.angle_gamma   90.00
#
_symmetry.space_group_name_H-M   'P 1'
#
loop_
_entity.id
_entity.type
_entity.pdbx_description
1 polymer ?
#
loop_
_entity_poly.entity_id
_entity_poly.type
_entity_poly.pdbx_seq_one_letter_code
_entity_poly.pdbx_strand_id
1 'polypeptide(L)'
;MLRNEAAGERQAGSIGFKLYIIVEAFVKNRWIVHVRAVALIIIGGLLLPGLSPAGEGWWNDGWQYRKKIAFNTTETGADIKENLSEVPVLVRLHSGNFDFTSAREDGGDIRFVAADDATLLKHHIEKIDTLDEIALVWVRVPRIAGATDQGYMNMYYGNENALGGQDSGGTFDMAQVAAYHLGEVEGMPRDATANDNHAAFFSGGQGLPGVIGNGVSLNGAGDRLTVAATPALDFSSGFTLSAWIRINMAQADAMIFSRQGDGGSLVVGIDDTKIYAAIGSGDGDPIATDRSADLPVGSWHLVTVTGSPGSRLAIYLDGMEMTWGNLPATLPALTGDLVVGDDGQGGRSFIGDLDEIGIFTQALSRDRIRAAFATQGPDGLFLTFGEELMGGGGSMPVFYLGTILKNVTLDGLVVIGLLVILSAVSWFAFLGKAAFLFMAKRDNRKFLSTFESKADPTAMEIDNGDEYSSSNLYRVYRAGCRVIHNGSAAEETVDRKTPRVTSKTLKTFKTELDKWYVNETKRLNGNLTVLTMAITGGPFLGLLGTIWGVMNTFAAMAEAGEANIMAIAPGVASALATTVVGLLVAIPALFGYNFLTSQIKNITADLTVFIDEFALKVENGE
;
A
#
# COMPACT_ATOMS: atom_id res chain seq x y z
N MET A 1 17.72 63.82 -27.01
CA MET A 1 17.04 62.66 -26.37
C MET A 1 16.88 61.45 -27.30
N LEU A 2 16.73 61.60 -28.63
CA LEU A 2 16.51 60.49 -29.57
C LEU A 2 17.77 59.73 -30.08
N ARG A 3 18.96 59.96 -29.47
CA ARG A 3 20.22 59.31 -29.91
C ARG A 3 20.74 58.23 -28.95
N ASN A 4 20.10 58.06 -27.78
CA ASN A 4 20.50 57.06 -26.77
C ASN A 4 19.67 55.77 -26.78
N GLU A 5 18.49 55.74 -27.40
CA GLU A 5 17.67 54.51 -27.49
C GLU A 5 18.17 53.55 -28.57
N ALA A 6 18.69 54.06 -29.70
CA ALA A 6 19.19 53.23 -30.79
C ALA A 6 20.50 52.46 -30.46
N ALA A 7 21.23 52.88 -29.41
CA ALA A 7 22.42 52.17 -28.93
C ALA A 7 22.05 50.99 -28.01
N GLY A 8 20.97 51.10 -27.25
CA GLY A 8 20.46 50.02 -26.37
C GLY A 8 19.85 48.86 -27.16
N GLU A 9 19.10 49.13 -28.23
CA GLU A 9 18.49 48.09 -29.06
C GLU A 9 19.50 47.29 -29.89
N ARG A 10 20.56 47.93 -30.39
CA ARG A 10 21.65 47.22 -31.10
C ARG A 10 22.49 46.34 -30.15
N GLN A 11 22.59 46.71 -28.88
CA GLN A 11 23.28 45.93 -27.87
C GLN A 11 22.42 44.76 -27.34
N ALA A 12 21.10 44.94 -27.22
CA ALA A 12 20.15 43.88 -26.88
C ALA A 12 20.01 42.81 -27.99
N GLY A 13 19.97 43.22 -29.26
CA GLY A 13 19.94 42.30 -30.40
C GLY A 13 21.25 41.49 -30.56
N SER A 14 22.40 42.10 -30.26
CA SER A 14 23.71 41.44 -30.25
C SER A 14 23.86 40.40 -29.13
N ILE A 15 23.28 40.67 -27.95
CA ILE A 15 23.26 39.72 -26.83
C ILE A 15 22.29 38.57 -27.12
N GLY A 16 21.09 38.85 -27.65
CA GLY A 16 20.11 37.82 -28.05
C GLY A 16 20.61 36.91 -29.17
N PHE A 17 21.34 37.44 -30.15
CA PHE A 17 21.92 36.67 -31.25
C PHE A 17 23.14 35.83 -30.80
N LYS A 18 23.99 36.38 -29.93
CA LYS A 18 25.07 35.60 -29.28
C LYS A 18 24.50 34.52 -28.36
N LEU A 19 23.39 34.78 -27.68
CA LEU A 19 22.68 33.80 -26.85
C LEU A 19 22.05 32.69 -27.69
N TYR A 20 21.45 33.02 -28.85
CA TYR A 20 20.90 32.06 -29.79
C TYR A 20 21.98 31.14 -30.38
N ILE A 21 23.12 31.71 -30.79
CA ILE A 21 24.24 30.91 -31.33
C ILE A 21 24.90 30.04 -30.24
N ILE A 22 24.99 30.52 -28.99
CA ILE A 22 25.49 29.71 -27.87
C ILE A 22 24.50 28.59 -27.54
N VAL A 23 23.19 28.86 -27.58
CA VAL A 23 22.14 27.85 -27.37
C VAL A 23 22.12 26.83 -28.51
N GLU A 24 22.25 27.23 -29.78
CA GLU A 24 22.36 26.32 -30.93
C GLU A 24 23.64 25.48 -30.91
N ALA A 25 24.79 26.09 -30.57
CA ALA A 25 26.05 25.37 -30.41
C ALA A 25 26.00 24.37 -29.23
N PHE A 26 25.17 24.66 -28.22
CA PHE A 26 24.88 23.78 -27.10
C PHE A 26 23.92 22.64 -27.51
N VAL A 27 22.90 22.92 -28.32
CA VAL A 27 21.95 21.94 -28.91
C VAL A 27 22.66 20.89 -29.76
N LYS A 28 23.73 21.26 -30.46
CA LYS A 28 24.48 20.36 -31.37
C LYS A 28 25.49 19.42 -30.69
N ASN A 29 25.80 19.58 -29.40
CA ASN A 29 26.88 18.83 -28.75
C ASN A 29 26.36 17.60 -27.98
N ARG A 30 26.99 16.43 -28.17
CA ARG A 30 26.60 15.09 -27.66
C ARG A 30 26.37 14.97 -26.13
N TRP A 31 26.67 16.02 -25.37
CA TRP A 31 26.43 16.13 -23.93
C TRP A 31 24.96 16.37 -23.56
N ILE A 32 24.16 16.98 -24.44
CA ILE A 32 22.72 17.14 -24.20
C ILE A 32 22.00 15.80 -24.14
N VAL A 33 22.48 14.75 -24.81
CA VAL A 33 21.89 13.42 -24.68
C VAL A 33 22.07 12.89 -23.26
N HIS A 34 23.20 13.17 -22.61
CA HIS A 34 23.48 12.71 -21.24
C HIS A 34 22.87 13.64 -20.17
N VAL A 35 22.77 14.95 -20.42
CA VAL A 35 22.16 15.90 -19.47
C VAL A 35 20.64 15.94 -19.62
N ARG A 36 20.09 15.80 -20.83
CA ARG A 36 18.66 15.46 -21.00
C ARG A 36 18.38 14.09 -20.45
N ALA A 37 19.25 13.08 -20.61
CA ALA A 37 19.05 11.79 -19.95
C ALA A 37 19.07 11.95 -18.43
N VAL A 38 19.99 12.68 -17.81
CA VAL A 38 20.01 12.85 -16.34
C VAL A 38 18.84 13.70 -15.85
N ALA A 39 18.46 14.76 -16.56
CA ALA A 39 17.26 15.54 -16.22
C ALA A 39 15.95 14.78 -16.50
N LEU A 40 15.89 13.94 -17.53
CA LEU A 40 14.80 12.99 -17.81
C LEU A 40 14.87 11.73 -16.93
N ILE A 41 15.99 11.41 -16.29
CA ILE A 41 16.13 10.33 -15.31
C ILE A 41 15.75 10.84 -13.92
N ILE A 42 15.86 12.14 -13.65
CA ILE A 42 15.38 12.75 -12.40
C ILE A 42 13.89 13.16 -12.53
N ILE A 43 13.46 13.67 -13.69
CA ILE A 43 12.04 13.97 -13.97
C ILE A 43 11.28 12.70 -14.37
N GLY A 44 11.90 11.79 -15.12
CA GLY A 44 11.35 10.47 -15.46
C GLY A 44 11.60 9.39 -14.42
N GLY A 45 12.55 9.57 -13.48
CA GLY A 45 12.64 8.75 -12.27
C GLY A 45 11.50 8.99 -11.29
N LEU A 46 10.76 10.10 -11.47
CA LEU A 46 9.47 10.35 -10.83
C LEU A 46 8.25 9.83 -11.62
N LEU A 47 8.46 9.34 -12.85
CA LEU A 47 7.41 8.97 -13.81
C LEU A 47 7.72 7.66 -14.56
N LEU A 48 8.53 6.77 -13.98
CA LEU A 48 8.61 5.39 -14.44
C LEU A 48 7.56 4.60 -13.65
N PRO A 49 6.56 3.99 -14.31
CA PRO A 49 5.74 3.00 -13.65
C PRO A 49 6.71 1.91 -13.21
N GLY A 50 6.76 1.68 -11.90
CA GLY A 50 7.56 0.61 -11.34
C GLY A 50 7.29 -0.66 -12.13
N LEU A 51 8.35 -1.35 -12.51
CA LEU A 51 8.27 -2.78 -12.74
C LEU A 51 7.75 -3.37 -11.43
N SER A 52 6.42 -3.55 -11.35
CA SER A 52 5.81 -4.32 -10.28
C SER A 52 6.45 -5.70 -10.34
N PRO A 53 6.94 -6.24 -9.20
CA PRO A 53 7.15 -7.68 -9.15
C PRO A 53 5.82 -8.33 -9.57
N ALA A 54 5.88 -9.23 -10.53
CA ALA A 54 4.73 -10.03 -10.90
C ALA A 54 4.30 -10.85 -9.67
N GLY A 55 3.10 -10.61 -9.16
CA GLY A 55 2.46 -11.42 -8.13
C GLY A 55 1.98 -10.63 -6.91
N GLU A 56 0.83 -9.98 -7.04
CA GLU A 56 -0.20 -9.70 -6.03
C GLU A 56 -1.01 -8.49 -6.53
N GLY A 57 -2.06 -8.78 -7.30
CA GLY A 57 -2.91 -7.75 -7.88
C GLY A 57 -3.74 -7.08 -6.80
N TRP A 58 -3.86 -5.75 -6.84
CA TRP A 58 -4.89 -5.08 -6.07
C TRP A 58 -6.22 -5.23 -6.81
N TRP A 59 -7.23 -5.84 -6.19
CA TRP A 59 -8.52 -6.13 -6.84
C TRP A 59 -9.20 -4.86 -7.39
N ASN A 60 -9.23 -3.79 -6.60
CA ASN A 60 -9.90 -2.54 -7.00
C ASN A 60 -9.36 -1.33 -6.24
N ASP A 61 -8.98 -0.27 -6.98
CA ASP A 61 -8.34 0.94 -6.44
C ASP A 61 -9.21 1.77 -5.48
N GLY A 62 -10.52 1.52 -5.43
CA GLY A 62 -11.43 2.19 -4.50
C GLY A 62 -11.37 1.67 -3.06
N TRP A 63 -10.59 0.61 -2.82
CA TRP A 63 -10.42 -0.03 -1.52
C TRP A 63 -9.08 0.35 -0.92
N GLN A 64 -9.10 0.86 0.31
CA GLN A 64 -7.91 1.41 0.97
C GLN A 64 -7.05 0.35 1.64
N TYR A 65 -7.67 -0.70 2.15
CA TYR A 65 -7.00 -1.72 2.96
C TYR A 65 -7.25 -3.10 2.39
N ARG A 66 -6.24 -3.96 2.51
CA ARG A 66 -6.27 -5.38 2.18
C ARG A 66 -5.60 -6.17 3.29
N LYS A 67 -6.23 -7.25 3.71
CA LYS A 67 -5.67 -8.21 4.66
C LYS A 67 -5.77 -9.62 4.09
N LYS A 68 -4.64 -10.34 4.08
CA LYS A 68 -4.60 -11.74 3.65
C LYS A 68 -5.11 -12.63 4.78
N ILE A 69 -6.02 -13.55 4.47
CA ILE A 69 -6.55 -14.55 5.39
C ILE A 69 -6.15 -15.93 4.84
N ALA A 70 -5.17 -16.56 5.48
CA ALA A 70 -4.64 -17.86 5.08
C ALA A 70 -5.41 -19.02 5.74
N PHE A 71 -5.44 -20.16 5.06
CA PHE A 71 -6.07 -21.41 5.49
C PHE A 71 -5.01 -22.42 5.89
N ASN A 72 -5.08 -22.94 7.11
CA ASN A 72 -4.20 -24.01 7.60
C ASN A 72 -4.96 -25.34 7.64
N THR A 73 -4.83 -26.13 6.57
CA THR A 73 -5.43 -27.48 6.46
C THR A 73 -4.46 -28.60 6.83
N THR A 74 -3.26 -28.26 7.29
CA THR A 74 -2.24 -29.24 7.69
C THR A 74 -2.64 -29.99 8.97
N GLU A 75 -1.88 -31.02 9.34
CA GLU A 75 -2.06 -31.77 10.60
C GLU A 75 -1.92 -30.89 11.85
N THR A 76 -1.16 -29.79 11.74
CA THR A 76 -0.99 -28.82 12.83
C THR A 76 -2.10 -27.75 12.88
N GLY A 77 -2.96 -27.71 11.86
CA GLY A 77 -4.14 -26.83 11.78
C GLY A 77 -5.43 -27.65 11.85
N ALA A 78 -6.29 -27.50 10.85
CA ALA A 78 -7.61 -28.15 10.80
C ALA A 78 -7.59 -29.65 10.42
N ASP A 79 -6.45 -30.22 10.05
CA ASP A 79 -6.28 -31.62 9.62
C ASP A 79 -7.30 -32.09 8.56
N ILE A 80 -7.42 -31.30 7.49
CA ILE A 80 -8.29 -31.55 6.34
C ILE A 80 -7.43 -32.15 5.22
N LYS A 81 -7.72 -33.37 4.77
CA LYS A 81 -6.90 -34.08 3.77
C LYS A 81 -7.45 -33.96 2.37
N GLU A 82 -8.77 -33.91 2.22
CA GLU A 82 -9.42 -33.81 0.92
C GLU A 82 -9.51 -32.36 0.41
N ASN A 83 -9.73 -32.22 -0.91
CA ASN A 83 -10.06 -30.92 -1.49
C ASN A 83 -11.55 -30.67 -1.33
N LEU A 84 -11.90 -29.60 -0.61
CA LEU A 84 -13.29 -29.20 -0.41
C LEU A 84 -13.70 -28.14 -1.43
N SER A 85 -14.98 -28.12 -1.76
CA SER A 85 -15.59 -27.13 -2.65
C SER A 85 -16.78 -26.45 -1.98
N GLU A 86 -17.00 -25.18 -2.31
CA GLU A 86 -18.18 -24.41 -1.88
C GLU A 86 -18.40 -24.42 -0.36
N VAL A 87 -17.33 -24.16 0.40
CA VAL A 87 -17.35 -24.22 1.87
C VAL A 87 -17.66 -22.85 2.46
N PRO A 88 -18.73 -22.68 3.25
CA PRO A 88 -18.91 -21.52 4.11
C PRO A 88 -17.85 -21.54 5.22
N VAL A 89 -17.09 -20.45 5.30
CA VAL A 89 -16.04 -20.20 6.27
C VAL A 89 -16.44 -18.99 7.09
N LEU A 90 -16.47 -19.15 8.41
CA LEU A 90 -16.64 -18.06 9.35
C LEU A 90 -15.31 -17.33 9.55
N VAL A 91 -15.32 -16.03 9.29
CA VAL A 91 -14.24 -15.09 9.59
C VAL A 91 -14.62 -14.30 10.84
N ARG A 92 -13.83 -14.47 11.91
CA ARG A 92 -13.97 -13.74 13.17
C ARG A 92 -13.03 -12.55 13.17
N LEU A 93 -13.59 -11.35 13.10
CA LEU A 93 -12.86 -10.09 13.19
C LEU A 93 -12.96 -9.56 14.61
N HIS A 94 -11.82 -9.14 15.16
CA HIS A 94 -11.73 -8.49 16.45
C HIS A 94 -10.55 -7.51 16.46
N SER A 95 -10.41 -6.65 17.47
CA SER A 95 -9.37 -5.61 17.52
C SER A 95 -7.92 -6.11 17.49
N GLY A 96 -7.70 -7.41 17.70
CA GLY A 96 -6.39 -8.03 17.53
C GLY A 96 -6.04 -8.39 16.08
N ASN A 97 -7.01 -8.44 15.18
CA ASN A 97 -6.82 -8.84 13.78
C ASN A 97 -7.45 -7.87 12.75
N PHE A 98 -8.28 -6.92 13.16
CA PHE A 98 -9.01 -6.00 12.29
C PHE A 98 -9.18 -4.62 12.94
N ASP A 99 -9.06 -3.56 12.12
CA ASP A 99 -9.29 -2.18 12.55
C ASP A 99 -10.71 -1.73 12.19
N PHE A 100 -11.59 -1.69 13.20
CA PHE A 100 -12.98 -1.28 13.04
C PHE A 100 -13.14 0.22 12.74
N THR A 101 -12.12 1.04 12.97
CA THR A 101 -12.17 2.48 12.63
C THR A 101 -11.97 2.74 11.14
N SER A 102 -11.41 1.76 10.44
CA SER A 102 -11.09 1.81 9.01
C SER A 102 -12.17 1.18 8.12
N ALA A 103 -13.30 0.75 8.70
CA ALA A 103 -14.46 0.22 7.99
C ALA A 103 -15.73 0.94 8.46
N ARG A 104 -16.80 0.84 7.67
CA ARG A 104 -18.10 1.41 8.04
C ARG A 104 -18.70 0.65 9.22
N GLU A 105 -19.50 1.35 10.02
CA GLU A 105 -20.19 0.77 11.18
C GLU A 105 -21.10 -0.42 10.83
N ASP A 106 -21.65 -0.44 9.61
CA ASP A 106 -22.49 -1.52 9.09
C ASP A 106 -21.70 -2.66 8.40
N GLY A 107 -20.38 -2.52 8.28
CA GLY A 107 -19.50 -3.44 7.54
C GLY A 107 -19.81 -3.50 6.03
N GLY A 108 -20.58 -2.54 5.50
CA GLY A 108 -21.02 -2.52 4.11
C GLY A 108 -19.87 -2.41 3.10
N ASP A 109 -18.72 -1.93 3.55
CA ASP A 109 -17.46 -1.86 2.83
C ASP A 109 -16.47 -2.96 3.28
N ILE A 110 -16.93 -4.19 3.49
CA ILE A 110 -16.05 -5.36 3.61
C ILE A 110 -16.25 -6.26 2.39
N ARG A 111 -15.17 -6.71 1.75
CA ARG A 111 -15.21 -7.67 0.63
C ARG A 111 -14.18 -8.76 0.78
N PHE A 112 -14.51 -9.93 0.25
CA PHE A 112 -13.59 -11.06 0.18
C PHE A 112 -13.35 -11.41 -1.27
N VAL A 113 -12.08 -11.59 -1.64
CA VAL A 113 -11.62 -11.90 -2.97
C VAL A 113 -10.79 -13.17 -2.89
N ALA A 114 -10.98 -14.10 -3.83
CA ALA A 114 -10.22 -15.35 -3.87
C ALA A 114 -8.72 -15.09 -4.10
N ALA A 115 -7.91 -16.14 -3.96
CA ALA A 115 -6.46 -16.07 -4.18
C ALA A 115 -6.04 -15.64 -5.61
N ASP A 116 -6.97 -15.59 -6.56
CA ASP A 116 -6.74 -15.11 -7.93
C ASP A 116 -6.79 -13.57 -8.06
N ASP A 117 -7.00 -12.86 -6.95
CA ASP A 117 -7.14 -11.39 -6.87
C ASP A 117 -8.25 -10.81 -7.76
N ALA A 118 -9.19 -11.64 -8.22
CA ALA A 118 -10.22 -11.26 -9.19
C ALA A 118 -11.63 -11.70 -8.78
N THR A 119 -11.76 -12.93 -8.26
CA THR A 119 -13.06 -13.54 -7.98
C THR A 119 -13.61 -13.04 -6.65
N LEU A 120 -14.69 -12.27 -6.71
CA LEU A 120 -15.41 -11.81 -5.52
C LEU A 120 -16.17 -12.97 -4.88
N LEU A 121 -15.97 -13.17 -3.58
CA LEU A 121 -16.61 -14.23 -2.80
C LEU A 121 -17.94 -13.75 -2.22
N LYS A 122 -18.92 -14.65 -2.21
CA LYS A 122 -20.21 -14.41 -1.54
C LYS A 122 -19.98 -14.40 -0.04
N HIS A 123 -20.57 -13.44 0.64
CA HIS A 123 -20.43 -13.29 2.08
C HIS A 123 -21.67 -12.64 2.68
N HIS A 124 -21.87 -12.80 3.97
CA HIS A 124 -22.80 -12.01 4.75
C HIS A 124 -22.26 -11.82 6.16
N ILE A 125 -22.69 -10.75 6.81
CA ILE A 125 -22.32 -10.40 8.17
C ILE A 125 -23.45 -10.88 9.06
N GLU A 126 -23.17 -11.84 9.94
CA GLU A 126 -24.13 -12.31 10.93
C GLU A 126 -24.22 -11.34 12.10
N LYS A 127 -23.06 -10.87 12.58
CA LYS A 127 -22.96 -9.89 13.64
C LYS A 127 -21.85 -8.90 13.34
N ILE A 128 -22.12 -7.63 13.57
CA ILE A 128 -21.10 -6.58 13.66
C ILE A 128 -21.47 -5.67 14.82
N ASP A 129 -20.52 -5.48 15.72
CA ASP A 129 -20.60 -4.55 16.81
C ASP A 129 -19.27 -3.79 16.88
N THR A 130 -19.29 -2.55 16.41
CA THR A 130 -18.09 -1.70 16.39
C THR A 130 -17.73 -1.15 17.77
N LEU A 131 -18.65 -1.21 18.73
CA LEU A 131 -18.40 -0.80 20.11
C LEU A 131 -17.63 -1.89 20.87
N ASP A 132 -18.09 -3.14 20.72
CA ASP A 132 -17.41 -4.33 21.26
C ASP A 132 -16.26 -4.81 20.36
N GLU A 133 -15.98 -4.11 19.26
CA GLU A 133 -14.94 -4.39 18.27
C GLU A 133 -14.95 -5.87 17.83
N ILE A 134 -16.13 -6.38 17.45
CA ILE A 134 -16.32 -7.75 16.97
C ILE A 134 -17.17 -7.79 15.70
N ALA A 135 -16.77 -8.61 14.73
CA ALA A 135 -17.63 -8.98 13.61
C ALA A 135 -17.48 -10.47 13.25
N LEU A 136 -18.60 -11.08 12.88
CA LEU A 136 -18.74 -12.47 12.50
C LEU A 136 -19.26 -12.49 11.07
N VAL A 137 -18.39 -12.90 10.15
CA VAL A 137 -18.65 -12.80 8.71
C VAL A 137 -18.50 -14.16 8.06
N TRP A 138 -19.57 -14.65 7.46
CA TRP A 138 -19.55 -15.89 6.69
C TRP A 138 -19.14 -15.62 5.26
N VAL A 139 -18.23 -16.43 4.74
CA VAL A 139 -17.67 -16.29 3.38
C VAL A 139 -17.71 -17.63 2.68
N ARG A 140 -18.29 -17.67 1.49
CA ARG A 140 -18.29 -18.87 0.64
C ARG A 140 -16.96 -18.99 -0.09
N VAL A 141 -16.18 -19.99 0.30
CA VAL A 141 -14.89 -20.30 -0.31
C VAL A 141 -15.09 -21.39 -1.38
N PRO A 142 -14.89 -21.09 -2.68
CA PRO A 142 -15.18 -22.03 -3.76
C PRO A 142 -14.32 -23.29 -3.70
N ARG A 143 -13.09 -23.16 -3.19
CA ARG A 143 -12.15 -24.28 -3.07
C ARG A 143 -11.22 -24.11 -1.87
N ILE A 144 -11.14 -25.15 -1.04
CA ILE A 144 -10.13 -25.29 0.01
C ILE A 144 -9.31 -26.53 -0.32
N ALA A 145 -8.02 -26.34 -0.57
CA ALA A 145 -7.11 -27.46 -0.82
C ALA A 145 -6.75 -28.15 0.49
N GLY A 146 -6.69 -29.48 0.48
CA GLY A 146 -6.34 -30.28 1.66
C GLY A 146 -4.83 -30.37 1.89
N ALA A 147 -4.45 -30.63 3.14
CA ALA A 147 -3.09 -30.87 3.62
C ALA A 147 -2.05 -29.80 3.22
N THR A 148 -2.46 -28.54 3.22
CA THR A 148 -1.65 -27.37 2.83
C THR A 148 -1.94 -26.12 3.66
N ASP A 149 -0.96 -25.23 3.76
CA ASP A 149 -1.02 -23.91 4.37
C ASP A 149 -0.94 -22.77 3.32
N GLN A 150 -1.00 -23.13 2.03
CA GLN A 150 -0.84 -22.19 0.92
C GLN A 150 -2.16 -21.57 0.43
N GLY A 151 -3.31 -22.10 0.88
CA GLY A 151 -4.61 -21.56 0.54
C GLY A 151 -4.86 -20.22 1.25
N TYR A 152 -5.45 -19.26 0.57
CA TYR A 152 -5.84 -17.98 1.17
C TYR A 152 -6.99 -17.31 0.44
N MET A 153 -7.55 -16.30 1.08
CA MET A 153 -8.39 -15.27 0.47
C MET A 153 -7.91 -13.89 0.94
N ASN A 154 -8.29 -12.84 0.20
CA ASN A 154 -8.01 -11.47 0.56
C ASN A 154 -9.29 -10.79 1.03
N MET A 155 -9.22 -10.14 2.19
CA MET A 155 -10.26 -9.25 2.68
C MET A 155 -9.88 -7.82 2.32
N TYR A 156 -10.80 -7.05 1.75
CA TYR A 156 -10.66 -5.63 1.44
C TYR A 156 -11.65 -4.80 2.25
N TYR A 157 -11.24 -3.61 2.68
CA TYR A 157 -12.08 -2.64 3.40
C TYR A 157 -11.60 -1.19 3.24
N GLY A 158 -12.34 -0.22 3.80
CA GLY A 158 -12.03 1.20 3.75
C GLY A 158 -12.55 1.89 2.50
N ASN A 159 -13.74 1.51 2.04
CA ASN A 159 -14.40 2.14 0.91
C ASN A 159 -15.76 2.70 1.34
N GLU A 160 -15.78 3.93 1.85
CA GLU A 160 -16.99 4.60 2.33
C GLU A 160 -18.12 4.63 1.28
N ASN A 161 -17.76 4.68 -0.01
CA ASN A 161 -18.70 4.75 -1.13
C ASN A 161 -19.16 3.38 -1.63
N ALA A 162 -18.73 2.28 -1.01
CA ALA A 162 -19.16 0.95 -1.39
C ALA A 162 -20.67 0.80 -1.19
N LEU A 163 -21.35 0.28 -2.21
CA LEU A 163 -22.72 -0.23 -2.05
C LEU A 163 -22.68 -1.47 -1.15
N GLY A 164 -23.78 -1.81 -0.47
CA GLY A 164 -23.88 -3.06 0.28
C GLY A 164 -23.57 -4.27 -0.62
N GLY A 165 -22.83 -5.25 -0.11
CA GLY A 165 -22.37 -6.41 -0.88
C GLY A 165 -22.69 -7.77 -0.27
N GLN A 166 -23.54 -7.79 0.75
CA GLN A 166 -23.92 -9.00 1.46
C GLN A 166 -24.91 -9.85 0.64
N ASP A 167 -24.74 -11.16 0.65
CA ASP A 167 -25.54 -12.17 -0.05
C ASP A 167 -25.63 -13.43 0.82
N SER A 168 -26.55 -13.40 1.79
CA SER A 168 -26.69 -14.49 2.78
C SER A 168 -27.05 -15.82 2.10
N GLY A 169 -28.09 -15.83 1.26
CA GLY A 169 -28.49 -17.04 0.52
C GLY A 169 -27.41 -17.59 -0.40
N GLY A 170 -26.60 -16.73 -1.02
CA GLY A 170 -25.45 -17.14 -1.83
C GLY A 170 -24.23 -17.60 -1.05
N THR A 171 -24.17 -17.38 0.27
CA THR A 171 -23.04 -17.79 1.13
C THR A 171 -23.03 -19.29 1.42
N PHE A 172 -24.20 -19.93 1.40
CA PHE A 172 -24.35 -21.36 1.63
C PHE A 172 -24.35 -22.17 0.32
N ASP A 173 -23.95 -23.44 0.41
CA ASP A 173 -24.02 -24.36 -0.72
C ASP A 173 -25.46 -24.82 -0.98
N MET A 174 -25.73 -25.34 -2.19
CA MET A 174 -27.10 -25.78 -2.54
C MET A 174 -27.54 -27.05 -1.80
N ALA A 175 -26.60 -27.81 -1.22
CA ALA A 175 -26.92 -29.02 -0.45
C ALA A 175 -27.36 -28.66 0.98
N GLN A 176 -26.93 -27.50 1.50
CA GLN A 176 -27.44 -26.90 2.72
C GLN A 176 -28.79 -26.24 2.45
N VAL A 177 -29.84 -26.93 2.85
CA VAL A 177 -31.22 -26.54 2.58
C VAL A 177 -31.81 -25.67 3.68
N ALA A 178 -31.17 -25.62 4.85
CA ALA A 178 -31.44 -24.60 5.84
C ALA A 178 -30.21 -24.33 6.73
N ALA A 179 -30.05 -23.07 7.12
CA ALA A 179 -29.04 -22.59 8.06
C ALA A 179 -29.69 -21.60 9.03
N TYR A 180 -29.73 -21.91 10.32
CA TYR A 180 -30.27 -21.00 11.34
C TYR A 180 -29.15 -20.54 12.27
N HIS A 181 -28.83 -19.25 12.19
CA HIS A 181 -27.89 -18.59 13.10
C HIS A 181 -28.48 -18.35 14.49
N LEU A 182 -29.81 -18.36 14.63
CA LEU A 182 -30.51 -18.19 15.90
C LEU A 182 -30.18 -16.85 16.62
N GLY A 183 -29.73 -15.86 15.84
CA GLY A 183 -29.32 -14.54 16.33
C GLY A 183 -30.48 -13.59 16.65
N GLU A 184 -31.72 -13.94 16.29
CA GLU A 184 -32.89 -13.09 16.45
C GLU A 184 -33.22 -12.84 17.93
N VAL A 185 -33.39 -11.58 18.30
CA VAL A 185 -33.83 -11.19 19.65
C VAL A 185 -35.33 -11.47 19.84
N GLU A 186 -36.12 -11.19 18.81
CA GLU A 186 -37.55 -11.45 18.75
C GLU A 186 -37.95 -12.02 17.39
N GLY A 187 -38.97 -12.86 17.36
CA GLY A 187 -39.53 -13.45 16.15
C GLY A 187 -39.17 -14.92 15.95
N MET A 188 -39.44 -15.41 14.73
CA MET A 188 -39.15 -16.78 14.34
C MET A 188 -37.75 -16.86 13.74
N PRO A 189 -36.94 -17.88 14.09
CA PRO A 189 -35.65 -18.14 13.47
C PRO A 189 -35.74 -18.21 11.95
N ARG A 190 -34.85 -17.49 11.27
CA ARG A 190 -34.82 -17.41 9.82
C ARG A 190 -33.74 -18.31 9.25
N ASP A 191 -34.14 -19.04 8.22
CA ASP A 191 -33.20 -19.68 7.30
C ASP A 191 -32.39 -18.62 6.53
N ALA A 192 -31.07 -18.72 6.61
CA ALA A 192 -30.10 -17.85 5.93
C ALA A 192 -29.74 -18.35 4.52
N THR A 193 -30.18 -19.56 4.12
CA THR A 193 -29.97 -20.08 2.76
C THR A 193 -30.95 -19.47 1.75
N ALA A 194 -30.68 -19.67 0.47
CA ALA A 194 -31.58 -19.22 -0.60
C ALA A 194 -32.90 -20.04 -0.70
N ASN A 195 -33.11 -21.04 0.16
CA ASN A 195 -34.30 -21.89 0.12
C ASN A 195 -35.47 -21.33 0.93
N ASP A 196 -35.23 -20.34 1.80
CA ASP A 196 -36.24 -19.70 2.65
C ASP A 196 -37.08 -20.70 3.47
N ASN A 197 -36.46 -21.80 3.94
CA ASN A 197 -37.12 -22.77 4.83
C ASN A 197 -37.22 -22.20 6.25
N HIS A 198 -37.76 -21.00 6.44
CA HIS A 198 -37.85 -20.37 7.76
C HIS A 198 -38.66 -21.23 8.76
N ALA A 199 -38.40 -21.05 10.05
CA ALA A 199 -39.13 -21.80 11.08
C ALA A 199 -40.63 -21.48 11.03
N ALA A 200 -41.46 -22.52 10.99
CA ALA A 200 -42.91 -22.41 11.03
C ALA A 200 -43.44 -22.25 12.46
N PHE A 201 -42.68 -22.73 13.45
CA PHE A 201 -42.96 -22.56 14.86
C PHE A 201 -41.65 -22.49 15.64
N PHE A 202 -41.62 -21.65 16.67
CA PHE A 202 -40.51 -21.55 17.61
C PHE A 202 -41.02 -21.13 18.99
N SER A 203 -40.48 -21.75 20.04
CA SER A 203 -40.83 -21.41 21.43
C SER A 203 -39.63 -21.38 22.38
N GLY A 204 -38.40 -21.44 21.86
CA GLY A 204 -37.20 -21.31 22.68
C GLY A 204 -37.03 -19.89 23.26
N GLY A 205 -36.33 -19.81 24.40
CA GLY A 205 -35.95 -18.53 25.01
C GLY A 205 -34.62 -18.00 24.50
N GLN A 206 -34.31 -16.74 24.82
CA GLN A 206 -32.96 -16.19 24.65
C GLN A 206 -31.98 -17.00 25.52
N GLY A 207 -30.93 -17.54 24.90
CA GLY A 207 -29.92 -18.34 25.58
C GLY A 207 -28.71 -17.52 26.00
N LEU A 208 -27.67 -18.24 26.43
CA LEU A 208 -26.34 -17.65 26.55
C LEU A 208 -25.82 -17.20 25.17
N PRO A 209 -24.79 -16.34 25.13
CA PRO A 209 -24.04 -16.12 23.89
C PRO A 209 -23.66 -17.46 23.27
N GLY A 210 -23.96 -17.58 21.97
CA GLY A 210 -23.67 -18.76 21.18
C GLY A 210 -22.18 -18.95 20.97
N VAL A 211 -21.83 -19.99 20.23
CA VAL A 211 -20.49 -20.10 19.64
C VAL A 211 -20.30 -19.00 18.61
N ILE A 212 -21.35 -18.69 17.85
CA ILE A 212 -21.41 -17.62 16.87
C ILE A 212 -22.63 -16.76 17.24
N GLY A 213 -22.44 -15.44 17.32
CA GLY A 213 -23.55 -14.53 17.62
C GLY A 213 -24.25 -14.81 18.95
N ASN A 214 -25.56 -15.06 18.88
CA ASN A 214 -26.42 -15.37 20.03
C ASN A 214 -26.93 -16.80 19.91
N GLY A 215 -27.19 -17.48 21.03
CA GLY A 215 -27.84 -18.78 21.04
C GLY A 215 -29.25 -18.72 21.61
N VAL A 216 -29.99 -19.83 21.48
CA VAL A 216 -31.31 -20.02 22.08
C VAL A 216 -31.26 -21.08 23.16
N SER A 217 -32.12 -20.98 24.16
CA SER A 217 -32.23 -21.95 25.25
C SER A 217 -33.57 -22.67 25.23
N LEU A 218 -33.55 -23.99 25.38
CA LEU A 218 -34.73 -24.84 25.48
C LEU A 218 -34.85 -25.38 26.91
N ASN A 219 -36.04 -25.28 27.50
CA ASN A 219 -36.27 -25.57 28.91
C ASN A 219 -36.72 -27.03 29.21
N GLY A 220 -36.88 -27.88 28.19
CA GLY A 220 -37.38 -29.25 28.33
C GLY A 220 -38.88 -29.41 28.57
N ALA A 221 -39.67 -28.36 28.43
CA ALA A 221 -41.14 -28.38 28.57
C ALA A 221 -41.83 -28.28 27.19
N GLY A 222 -41.31 -28.96 26.17
CA GLY A 222 -41.84 -28.94 24.81
C GLY A 222 -41.33 -27.80 23.93
N ASP A 223 -40.33 -27.05 24.39
CA ASP A 223 -39.69 -25.98 23.62
C ASP A 223 -39.05 -26.55 22.35
N ARG A 224 -39.36 -25.97 21.19
CA ARG A 224 -38.89 -26.49 19.91
C ARG A 224 -38.83 -25.45 18.81
N LEU A 225 -38.04 -25.76 17.78
CA LEU A 225 -38.12 -25.17 16.46
C LEU A 225 -38.75 -26.20 15.51
N THR A 226 -39.72 -25.80 14.70
CA THR A 226 -40.34 -26.67 13.69
C THR A 226 -40.15 -26.09 12.29
N VAL A 227 -39.59 -26.89 11.40
CA VAL A 227 -39.44 -26.59 9.98
C VAL A 227 -40.48 -27.39 9.21
N ALA A 228 -41.36 -26.69 8.52
CA ALA A 228 -42.43 -27.32 7.75
C ALA A 228 -41.84 -28.24 6.66
N ALA A 229 -42.45 -29.40 6.45
CA ALA A 229 -42.06 -30.30 5.38
C ALA A 229 -42.17 -29.62 4.01
N THR A 230 -41.05 -29.54 3.28
CA THR A 230 -41.00 -29.00 1.92
C THR A 230 -40.29 -29.99 0.99
N PRO A 231 -40.49 -29.90 -0.35
CA PRO A 231 -39.74 -30.70 -1.30
C PRO A 231 -38.22 -30.48 -1.25
N ALA A 232 -37.77 -29.34 -0.72
CA ALA A 232 -36.35 -29.06 -0.52
C ALA A 232 -35.75 -29.90 0.63
N LEU A 233 -36.56 -30.37 1.58
CA LEU A 233 -36.14 -31.22 2.69
C LEU A 233 -36.25 -32.73 2.32
N ASP A 234 -35.76 -33.13 1.16
CA ASP A 234 -35.73 -34.54 0.74
C ASP A 234 -34.45 -35.24 1.20
N PHE A 235 -34.58 -36.24 2.08
CA PHE A 235 -33.46 -37.01 2.61
C PHE A 235 -33.25 -38.35 1.87
N SER A 236 -33.97 -38.61 0.77
CA SER A 236 -33.90 -39.87 0.01
C SER A 236 -32.48 -40.22 -0.46
N SER A 237 -31.67 -39.21 -0.79
CA SER A 237 -30.29 -39.36 -1.26
C SER A 237 -29.25 -39.30 -0.13
N GLY A 238 -29.71 -39.17 1.11
CA GLY A 238 -28.90 -38.97 2.30
C GLY A 238 -29.18 -37.63 2.97
N PHE A 239 -28.52 -37.40 4.10
CA PHE A 239 -28.71 -36.18 4.88
C PHE A 239 -27.52 -35.90 5.78
N THR A 240 -27.42 -34.64 6.20
CA THR A 240 -26.62 -34.23 7.36
C THR A 240 -27.44 -33.27 8.21
N LEU A 241 -27.42 -33.49 9.52
CA LEU A 241 -28.01 -32.60 10.52
C LEU A 241 -26.89 -32.16 11.46
N SER A 242 -26.77 -30.86 11.71
CA SER A 242 -25.76 -30.31 12.62
C SER A 242 -26.35 -29.23 13.50
N ALA A 243 -25.86 -29.14 14.74
CA ALA A 243 -26.08 -28.00 15.63
C ALA A 243 -24.94 -27.92 16.63
N TRP A 244 -24.58 -26.69 17.02
CA TRP A 244 -23.86 -26.49 18.27
C TRP A 244 -24.84 -26.64 19.42
N ILE A 245 -24.49 -27.50 20.38
CA ILE A 245 -25.31 -27.72 21.56
C ILE A 245 -24.48 -27.56 22.82
N ARG A 246 -25.12 -27.11 23.89
CA ARG A 246 -24.55 -27.05 25.22
C ARG A 246 -25.57 -27.56 26.23
N ILE A 247 -25.20 -28.63 26.94
CA ILE A 247 -25.99 -29.19 28.03
C ILE A 247 -25.44 -28.73 29.37
N ASN A 248 -26.30 -28.45 30.33
CA ASN A 248 -25.92 -28.14 31.72
C ASN A 248 -26.18 -29.31 32.68
N MET A 249 -26.86 -30.36 32.20
CA MET A 249 -27.20 -31.56 32.96
C MET A 249 -27.38 -32.76 32.03
N ALA A 250 -27.30 -33.95 32.63
CA ALA A 250 -27.70 -35.19 31.98
C ALA A 250 -29.17 -35.16 31.55
N GLN A 251 -29.46 -35.76 30.40
CA GLN A 251 -30.76 -35.79 29.75
C GLN A 251 -31.40 -37.17 29.91
N ALA A 252 -32.73 -37.21 30.05
CA ALA A 252 -33.48 -38.46 30.08
C ALA A 252 -34.08 -38.74 28.70
N ASP A 253 -33.23 -39.21 27.78
CA ASP A 253 -33.62 -39.61 26.42
C ASP A 253 -34.41 -38.53 25.64
N ALA A 254 -33.79 -37.36 25.49
CA ALA A 254 -34.34 -36.17 24.86
C ALA A 254 -33.95 -36.03 23.39
N MET A 255 -34.79 -35.39 22.57
CA MET A 255 -34.57 -35.22 21.13
C MET A 255 -33.88 -33.90 20.80
N ILE A 256 -32.75 -33.98 20.09
CA ILE A 256 -32.10 -32.82 19.47
C ILE A 256 -32.73 -32.58 18.10
N PHE A 257 -32.84 -33.63 17.28
CA PHE A 257 -33.57 -33.60 16.01
C PHE A 257 -34.58 -34.73 15.97
N SER A 258 -35.78 -34.47 15.48
CA SER A 258 -36.74 -35.52 15.18
C SER A 258 -37.49 -35.20 13.89
N ARG A 259 -37.78 -36.23 13.11
CA ARG A 259 -38.63 -36.14 11.93
C ARG A 259 -39.43 -37.42 11.79
N GLN A 260 -40.74 -37.28 11.77
CA GLN A 260 -41.67 -38.38 11.57
C GLN A 260 -42.13 -38.41 10.11
N GLY A 261 -42.62 -39.54 9.63
CA GLY A 261 -43.25 -39.66 8.33
C GLY A 261 -44.06 -40.94 8.23
N ASP A 262 -44.90 -41.03 7.19
CA ASP A 262 -45.78 -42.18 6.98
C ASP A 262 -44.99 -43.50 6.79
N GLY A 263 -43.72 -43.40 6.37
CA GLY A 263 -42.84 -44.55 6.13
C GLY A 263 -41.85 -44.86 7.25
N GLY A 264 -41.71 -43.99 8.26
CA GLY A 264 -40.69 -44.17 9.30
C GLY A 264 -40.35 -42.91 10.10
N SER A 265 -39.26 -42.98 10.85
CA SER A 265 -38.79 -41.89 11.71
C SER A 265 -37.28 -41.71 11.62
N LEU A 266 -36.81 -40.50 11.79
CA LEU A 266 -35.41 -40.15 12.00
C LEU A 266 -35.32 -39.38 13.31
N VAL A 267 -34.46 -39.84 14.21
CA VAL A 267 -34.18 -39.15 15.47
C VAL A 267 -32.69 -39.02 15.70
N VAL A 268 -32.29 -37.87 16.24
CA VAL A 268 -31.00 -37.64 16.88
C VAL A 268 -31.32 -37.27 18.31
N GLY A 269 -30.96 -38.16 19.23
CA GLY A 269 -31.29 -38.03 20.64
C GLY A 269 -30.04 -37.94 21.51
N ILE A 270 -30.25 -37.52 22.74
CA ILE A 270 -29.27 -37.53 23.81
C ILE A 270 -29.84 -38.28 25.01
N ASP A 271 -29.06 -39.21 25.52
CA ASP A 271 -29.41 -40.07 26.65
C ASP A 271 -28.25 -40.06 27.64
N ASP A 272 -28.53 -39.65 28.87
CA ASP A 272 -27.56 -39.17 29.84
C ASP A 272 -26.75 -38.00 29.26
N THR A 273 -25.49 -38.20 28.87
CA THR A 273 -24.68 -37.18 28.18
C THR A 273 -24.22 -37.64 26.80
N LYS A 274 -24.81 -38.71 26.26
CA LYS A 274 -24.35 -39.37 25.03
C LYS A 274 -25.34 -39.22 23.91
N ILE A 275 -24.83 -38.86 22.73
CA ILE A 275 -25.61 -38.71 21.52
C ILE A 275 -25.85 -40.07 20.87
N TYR A 276 -27.02 -40.24 20.26
CA TYR A 276 -27.29 -41.32 19.33
C TYR A 276 -28.13 -40.84 18.16
N ALA A 277 -28.15 -41.64 17.10
CA ALA A 277 -29.05 -41.46 15.99
C ALA A 277 -29.77 -42.77 15.70
N ALA A 278 -31.03 -42.68 15.31
CA ALA A 278 -31.80 -43.85 14.90
C ALA A 278 -32.72 -43.52 13.72
N ILE A 279 -32.89 -44.50 12.83
CA ILE A 279 -33.86 -44.48 11.75
C ILE A 279 -34.80 -45.66 11.94
N GLY A 280 -36.08 -45.37 12.17
CA GLY A 280 -37.14 -46.36 12.23
C GLY A 280 -37.81 -46.54 10.87
N SER A 281 -38.10 -47.77 10.48
CA SER A 281 -39.05 -48.09 9.41
C SER A 281 -40.33 -48.61 10.06
N GLY A 282 -41.50 -48.23 9.54
CA GLY A 282 -42.81 -48.54 10.17
C GLY A 282 -43.08 -50.02 10.49
N ASP A 283 -42.36 -50.96 9.87
CA ASP A 283 -42.55 -52.42 10.00
C ASP A 283 -41.33 -53.19 10.58
N GLY A 284 -40.33 -52.52 11.20
CA GLY A 284 -39.11 -53.18 11.69
C GLY A 284 -38.42 -52.50 12.87
N ASP A 285 -37.45 -53.20 13.48
CA ASP A 285 -36.61 -52.65 14.55
C ASP A 285 -35.85 -51.41 14.04
N PRO A 286 -35.79 -50.32 14.83
CA PRO A 286 -35.07 -49.12 14.42
C PRO A 286 -33.58 -49.43 14.29
N ILE A 287 -32.99 -48.91 13.23
CA ILE A 287 -31.54 -48.95 13.02
C ILE A 287 -30.96 -47.80 13.82
N ALA A 288 -30.25 -48.12 14.89
CA ALA A 288 -29.60 -47.14 15.76
C ALA A 288 -28.08 -47.28 15.71
N THR A 289 -27.39 -46.16 15.95
CA THR A 289 -25.98 -46.18 16.32
C THR A 289 -25.82 -46.61 17.78
N ASP A 290 -24.61 -47.02 18.15
CA ASP A 290 -24.24 -46.97 19.57
C ASP A 290 -24.33 -45.51 20.09
N ARG A 291 -24.37 -45.37 21.41
CA ARG A 291 -24.26 -44.06 22.08
C ARG A 291 -22.83 -43.55 21.94
N SER A 292 -22.64 -42.24 21.70
CA SER A 292 -21.33 -41.60 21.58
C SER A 292 -20.51 -41.65 22.88
N ALA A 293 -19.31 -41.05 22.86
CA ALA A 293 -18.67 -40.65 24.11
C ALA A 293 -19.50 -39.57 24.83
N ASP A 294 -19.23 -39.38 26.12
CA ASP A 294 -19.89 -38.36 26.95
C ASP A 294 -19.61 -36.96 26.41
N LEU A 295 -20.65 -36.14 26.38
CA LEU A 295 -20.59 -34.72 26.07
C LEU A 295 -20.30 -33.93 27.36
N PRO A 296 -19.15 -33.25 27.49
CA PRO A 296 -18.86 -32.42 28.64
C PRO A 296 -19.95 -31.37 28.92
N VAL A 297 -20.49 -31.37 30.14
CA VAL A 297 -21.49 -30.38 30.55
C VAL A 297 -20.87 -28.97 30.64
N GLY A 298 -21.65 -27.96 30.27
CA GLY A 298 -21.28 -26.55 30.36
C GLY A 298 -20.42 -26.02 29.22
N SER A 299 -20.03 -26.86 28.26
CA SER A 299 -19.26 -26.47 27.07
C SER A 299 -20.09 -26.64 25.80
N TRP A 300 -19.80 -25.82 24.79
CA TRP A 300 -20.40 -25.94 23.47
C TRP A 300 -19.70 -27.04 22.67
N HIS A 301 -20.50 -27.88 22.01
CA HIS A 301 -20.01 -28.96 21.17
C HIS A 301 -20.78 -29.01 19.85
N LEU A 302 -20.08 -29.24 18.75
CA LEU A 302 -20.71 -29.42 17.45
C LEU A 302 -21.15 -30.88 17.32
N VAL A 303 -22.46 -31.11 17.34
CA VAL A 303 -23.04 -32.42 17.05
C VAL A 303 -23.39 -32.45 15.56
N THR A 304 -22.90 -33.46 14.85
CA THR A 304 -23.24 -33.70 13.46
C THR A 304 -23.61 -35.15 13.23
N VAL A 305 -24.74 -35.40 12.56
CA VAL A 305 -25.19 -36.74 12.17
C VAL A 305 -25.33 -36.80 10.67
N THR A 306 -24.72 -37.82 10.05
CA THR A 306 -24.82 -38.07 8.61
C THR A 306 -25.50 -39.40 8.34
N GLY A 307 -26.36 -39.45 7.33
CA GLY A 307 -26.97 -40.68 6.83
C GLY A 307 -26.68 -40.87 5.35
N SER A 308 -25.90 -41.90 5.01
CA SER A 308 -25.63 -42.31 3.63
C SER A 308 -26.39 -43.60 3.30
N PRO A 309 -27.42 -43.57 2.42
CA PRO A 309 -28.16 -44.76 2.02
C PRO A 309 -27.23 -45.85 1.49
N GLY A 310 -27.40 -47.09 1.94
CA GLY A 310 -26.60 -48.25 1.55
C GLY A 310 -25.19 -48.28 2.14
N SER A 311 -24.85 -47.33 3.00
CA SER A 311 -23.56 -47.25 3.67
C SER A 311 -23.75 -47.17 5.18
N ARG A 312 -23.83 -45.97 5.76
CA ARG A 312 -23.78 -45.80 7.22
C ARG A 312 -24.51 -44.56 7.73
N LEU A 313 -25.03 -44.67 8.95
CA LEU A 313 -25.49 -43.61 9.83
C LEU A 313 -24.34 -43.32 10.80
N ALA A 314 -23.76 -42.13 10.79
CA ALA A 314 -22.58 -41.82 11.60
C ALA A 314 -22.78 -40.55 12.43
N ILE A 315 -22.23 -40.58 13.65
CA ILE A 315 -22.22 -39.46 14.59
C ILE A 315 -20.81 -38.89 14.66
N TYR A 316 -20.73 -37.57 14.57
CA TYR A 316 -19.53 -36.79 14.74
C TYR A 316 -19.74 -35.82 15.90
N LEU A 317 -18.75 -35.72 16.78
CA LEU A 317 -18.65 -34.70 17.81
C LEU A 317 -17.38 -33.90 17.56
N ASP A 318 -17.51 -32.57 17.49
CA ASP A 318 -16.38 -31.65 17.34
C ASP A 318 -15.48 -32.00 16.12
N GLY A 319 -16.11 -32.38 15.01
CA GLY A 319 -15.42 -32.78 13.78
C GLY A 319 -14.88 -34.22 13.77
N MET A 320 -15.00 -34.97 14.86
CA MET A 320 -14.44 -36.32 14.99
C MET A 320 -15.54 -37.38 14.96
N GLU A 321 -15.34 -38.44 14.17
CA GLU A 321 -16.27 -39.57 14.08
C GLU A 321 -16.24 -40.38 15.37
N MET A 322 -17.40 -40.56 16.00
CA MET A 322 -17.52 -41.26 17.29
C MET A 322 -17.97 -42.70 17.11
N THR A 323 -19.05 -42.89 16.36
CA THR A 323 -19.68 -44.20 16.16
C THR A 323 -20.55 -44.17 14.90
N TRP A 324 -20.89 -45.35 14.38
CA TRP A 324 -21.72 -45.50 13.20
C TRP A 324 -22.51 -46.83 13.21
N GLY A 325 -23.61 -46.87 12.47
CA GLY A 325 -24.42 -48.06 12.21
C GLY A 325 -24.67 -48.25 10.70
N ASN A 326 -24.98 -49.46 10.26
CA ASN A 326 -25.23 -49.74 8.84
C ASN A 326 -26.60 -49.21 8.40
N LEU A 327 -26.65 -48.46 7.30
CA LEU A 327 -27.92 -48.01 6.72
C LEU A 327 -28.36 -48.88 5.53
N PRO A 328 -29.68 -49.10 5.35
CA PRO A 328 -30.22 -49.79 4.20
C PRO A 328 -30.04 -48.94 2.94
N ALA A 329 -30.09 -49.58 1.77
CA ALA A 329 -29.94 -48.92 0.47
C ALA A 329 -31.02 -47.87 0.18
N THR A 330 -32.17 -47.95 0.85
CA THR A 330 -33.28 -47.01 0.72
C THR A 330 -33.71 -46.56 2.11
N LEU A 331 -33.81 -45.25 2.30
CA LEU A 331 -34.31 -44.67 3.54
C LEU A 331 -35.85 -44.62 3.54
N PRO A 332 -36.49 -44.71 4.72
CA PRO A 332 -37.93 -44.55 4.83
C PRO A 332 -38.38 -43.15 4.41
N ALA A 333 -39.64 -43.02 3.99
CA ALA A 333 -40.21 -41.73 3.64
C ALA A 333 -40.48 -40.90 4.91
N LEU A 334 -39.71 -39.82 5.08
CA LEU A 334 -39.80 -38.86 6.19
C LEU A 334 -40.63 -37.64 5.78
N THR A 335 -41.95 -37.83 5.62
CA THR A 335 -42.87 -36.82 5.04
C THR A 335 -43.30 -35.71 6.00
N GLY A 336 -43.10 -35.86 7.30
CA GLY A 336 -43.47 -34.87 8.31
C GLY A 336 -42.44 -33.78 8.50
N ASP A 337 -42.82 -32.81 9.34
CA ASP A 337 -42.02 -31.66 9.72
C ASP A 337 -40.73 -32.10 10.45
N LEU A 338 -39.65 -31.35 10.24
CA LEU A 338 -38.43 -31.52 11.01
C LEU A 338 -38.54 -30.67 12.28
N VAL A 339 -38.35 -31.30 13.42
CA VAL A 339 -38.41 -30.68 14.73
C VAL A 339 -37.02 -30.69 15.35
N VAL A 340 -36.63 -29.56 15.94
CA VAL A 340 -35.38 -29.38 16.68
C VAL A 340 -35.73 -29.10 18.14
N GLY A 341 -35.13 -29.87 19.05
CA GLY A 341 -35.31 -29.74 20.50
C GLY A 341 -36.47 -30.52 21.12
N ASP A 342 -37.25 -31.26 20.33
CA ASP A 342 -38.39 -32.03 20.82
C ASP A 342 -38.74 -33.21 19.88
N ASP A 343 -39.59 -34.13 20.34
CA ASP A 343 -40.16 -35.21 19.54
C ASP A 343 -41.38 -34.79 18.68
N GLY A 344 -41.78 -33.52 18.78
CA GLY A 344 -42.96 -32.95 18.13
C GLY A 344 -44.25 -33.13 18.94
N GLN A 345 -44.20 -33.83 20.07
CA GLN A 345 -45.33 -34.10 20.96
C GLN A 345 -45.11 -33.55 22.39
N GLY A 346 -43.93 -33.00 22.69
CA GLY A 346 -43.57 -32.52 24.03
C GLY A 346 -43.18 -33.63 25.01
N GLY A 347 -42.97 -34.86 24.54
CA GLY A 347 -42.71 -36.02 25.39
C GLY A 347 -41.24 -36.24 25.71
N ARG A 348 -40.35 -35.82 24.79
CA ARG A 348 -38.89 -36.05 24.84
C ARG A 348 -38.15 -34.78 24.46
N SER A 349 -38.35 -33.74 25.25
CA SER A 349 -37.82 -32.39 24.98
C SER A 349 -36.41 -32.19 25.52
N PHE A 350 -35.57 -31.54 24.73
CA PHE A 350 -34.19 -31.21 25.07
C PHE A 350 -34.12 -30.05 26.07
N ILE A 351 -33.19 -30.17 27.03
CA ILE A 351 -32.84 -29.11 27.98
C ILE A 351 -31.41 -28.67 27.70
N GLY A 352 -31.24 -27.45 27.21
CA GLY A 352 -29.91 -26.90 26.92
C GLY A 352 -29.95 -25.72 25.96
N ASP A 353 -28.77 -25.26 25.58
CA ASP A 353 -28.59 -24.17 24.64
C ASP A 353 -28.27 -24.73 23.24
N LEU A 354 -28.78 -24.08 22.20
CA LEU A 354 -28.58 -24.39 20.79
C LEU A 354 -28.04 -23.18 20.05
N ASP A 355 -27.20 -23.45 19.07
CA ASP A 355 -26.67 -22.45 18.15
C ASP A 355 -26.38 -23.11 16.78
N GLU A 356 -26.37 -22.32 15.70
CA GLU A 356 -25.90 -22.71 14.37
C GLU A 356 -26.46 -24.05 13.84
N ILE A 357 -27.78 -24.10 13.60
CA ILE A 357 -28.45 -25.29 13.08
C ILE A 357 -28.24 -25.39 11.57
N GLY A 358 -27.69 -26.50 11.09
CA GLY A 358 -27.49 -26.82 9.69
C GLY A 358 -28.27 -28.07 9.25
N ILE A 359 -28.94 -27.98 8.11
CA ILE A 359 -29.70 -29.08 7.52
C ILE A 359 -29.26 -29.27 6.07
N PHE A 360 -28.85 -30.48 5.73
CA PHE A 360 -28.37 -30.85 4.40
C PHE A 360 -29.10 -32.08 3.86
N THR A 361 -29.34 -32.11 2.55
CA THR A 361 -29.94 -33.25 1.82
C THR A 361 -28.90 -34.21 1.24
N GLN A 362 -27.67 -34.11 1.74
CA GLN A 362 -26.55 -34.99 1.39
C GLN A 362 -25.74 -35.32 2.63
N ALA A 363 -25.11 -36.49 2.63
CA ALA A 363 -24.15 -36.84 3.66
C ALA A 363 -22.82 -36.10 3.41
N LEU A 364 -22.44 -35.22 4.34
CA LEU A 364 -21.16 -34.53 4.29
C LEU A 364 -20.01 -35.52 4.54
N SER A 365 -18.89 -35.31 3.87
CA SER A 365 -17.65 -36.05 4.12
C SER A 365 -17.08 -35.71 5.50
N ARG A 366 -16.24 -36.61 6.03
CA ARG A 366 -15.54 -36.41 7.32
C ARG A 366 -14.77 -35.09 7.36
N ASP A 367 -14.03 -34.78 6.30
CA ASP A 367 -13.18 -33.59 6.23
C ASP A 367 -14.00 -32.31 6.05
N ARG A 368 -15.17 -32.36 5.40
CA ARG A 368 -16.12 -31.24 5.35
C ARG A 368 -16.71 -30.92 6.73
N ILE A 369 -16.98 -31.94 7.55
CA ILE A 369 -17.45 -31.78 8.94
C ILE A 369 -16.33 -31.23 9.82
N ARG A 370 -15.10 -31.74 9.67
CA ARG A 370 -13.91 -31.15 10.33
C ARG A 370 -13.72 -29.69 9.97
N ALA A 371 -13.89 -29.33 8.70
CA ALA A 371 -13.81 -27.94 8.27
C ALA A 371 -14.87 -27.07 8.94
N ALA A 372 -16.13 -27.55 9.04
CA ALA A 372 -17.20 -26.85 9.74
C ALA A 372 -16.86 -26.61 11.22
N PHE A 373 -16.35 -27.62 11.92
CA PHE A 373 -15.88 -27.45 13.29
C PHE A 373 -14.70 -26.46 13.39
N ALA A 374 -13.69 -26.61 12.54
CA ALA A 374 -12.47 -25.81 12.61
C ALA A 374 -12.67 -24.34 12.26
N THR A 375 -13.69 -24.02 11.44
CA THR A 375 -14.05 -22.63 11.12
C THR A 375 -15.03 -22.02 12.11
N GLN A 376 -15.93 -22.81 12.70
CA GLN A 376 -16.95 -22.30 13.63
C GLN A 376 -16.49 -22.31 15.09
N GLY A 377 -15.66 -23.28 15.48
CA GLY A 377 -15.20 -23.51 16.84
C GLY A 377 -14.17 -22.50 17.35
N PRO A 378 -13.53 -22.77 18.50
CA PRO A 378 -12.60 -21.84 19.14
C PRO A 378 -11.44 -21.44 18.22
N ASP A 379 -11.10 -20.15 18.27
CA ASP A 379 -10.19 -19.46 17.34
C ASP A 379 -8.83 -20.16 17.14
N GLY A 380 -8.34 -20.13 15.90
CA GLY A 380 -6.91 -20.36 15.59
C GLY A 380 -6.54 -21.71 14.98
N LEU A 381 -7.49 -22.61 14.70
CA LEU A 381 -7.18 -23.90 14.04
C LEU A 381 -7.12 -23.80 12.52
N PHE A 382 -7.96 -22.94 11.91
CA PHE A 382 -8.12 -22.89 10.46
C PHE A 382 -7.61 -21.59 9.82
N LEU A 383 -7.96 -20.43 10.39
CA LEU A 383 -7.62 -19.13 9.79
C LEU A 383 -6.39 -18.49 10.44
N THR A 384 -5.57 -17.85 9.62
CA THR A 384 -4.47 -16.98 10.07
C THR A 384 -4.51 -15.67 9.32
N PHE A 385 -4.40 -14.56 10.05
CA PHE A 385 -4.47 -13.21 9.49
C PHE A 385 -3.07 -12.67 9.24
N GLY A 386 -2.82 -12.22 8.01
CA GLY A 386 -1.59 -11.55 7.62
C GLY A 386 -1.55 -10.07 8.04
N GLU A 387 -0.44 -9.42 7.70
CA GLU A 387 -0.30 -7.97 7.87
C GLU A 387 -1.36 -7.22 7.05
N GLU A 388 -1.80 -6.09 7.59
CA GLU A 388 -2.63 -5.16 6.86
C GLU A 388 -1.78 -4.41 5.84
N LEU A 389 -2.24 -4.40 4.60
CA LEU A 389 -1.62 -3.69 3.50
C LEU A 389 -2.55 -2.53 3.11
N MET A 390 -1.98 -1.35 2.92
CA MET A 390 -2.69 -0.21 2.36
C MET A 390 -2.48 -0.18 0.84
N GLY A 391 -3.56 -0.01 0.08
CA GLY A 391 -3.55 0.12 -1.36
C GLY A 391 -4.64 1.06 -1.85
N GLY A 392 -4.54 1.45 -3.11
CA GLY A 392 -5.21 2.65 -3.63
C GLY A 392 -4.19 3.75 -3.93
N GLY A 393 -3.49 3.59 -5.06
CA GLY A 393 -2.50 4.55 -5.58
C GLY A 393 -1.16 3.87 -5.86
N GLY A 394 -0.93 3.50 -7.12
CA GLY A 394 0.25 2.78 -7.58
C GLY A 394 1.59 3.34 -7.09
N SER A 395 2.50 2.42 -6.78
CA SER A 395 3.93 2.60 -6.50
C SER A 395 4.30 3.73 -5.51
N MET A 396 4.77 3.29 -4.33
CA MET A 396 5.69 3.92 -3.37
C MET A 396 6.44 5.22 -3.81
N PRO A 397 7.09 5.88 -2.84
CA PRO A 397 6.87 7.20 -2.22
C PRO A 397 6.29 8.40 -3.02
N VAL A 398 6.13 8.35 -4.34
CA VAL A 398 5.78 9.56 -5.12
C VAL A 398 4.31 9.97 -4.93
N PHE A 399 3.41 9.01 -4.70
CA PHE A 399 1.99 9.29 -4.49
C PHE A 399 1.68 9.93 -3.12
N TYR A 400 2.39 9.56 -2.05
CA TYR A 400 2.23 10.20 -0.74
C TYR A 400 2.50 11.70 -0.81
N LEU A 401 3.56 12.11 -1.53
CA LEU A 401 3.85 13.52 -1.75
C LEU A 401 2.75 14.20 -2.59
N GLY A 402 2.21 13.52 -3.60
CA GLY A 402 1.13 14.03 -4.45
C GLY A 402 -0.20 14.23 -3.72
N THR A 403 -0.59 13.28 -2.87
CA THR A 403 -1.81 13.37 -2.05
C THR A 403 -1.67 14.40 -0.94
N ILE A 404 -0.50 14.46 -0.28
CA ILE A 404 -0.20 15.53 0.68
C ILE A 404 -0.27 16.89 -0.03
N LEU A 405 0.37 17.06 -1.20
CA LEU A 405 0.34 18.30 -2.00
C LEU A 405 -1.07 18.73 -2.41
N LYS A 406 -1.97 17.79 -2.72
CA LYS A 406 -3.37 18.10 -3.04
C LYS A 406 -4.15 18.62 -1.84
N ASN A 407 -3.76 18.21 -0.63
CA ASN A 407 -4.39 18.61 0.63
C ASN A 407 -3.57 19.68 1.38
N VAL A 408 -2.57 20.30 0.72
CA VAL A 408 -1.77 21.38 1.33
C VAL A 408 -2.65 22.62 1.53
N THR A 409 -2.57 23.18 2.73
CA THR A 409 -3.24 24.44 3.08
C THR A 409 -2.75 25.59 2.20
N LEU A 410 -3.60 26.61 2.01
CA LEU A 410 -3.26 27.74 1.14
C LEU A 410 -1.93 28.42 1.51
N ASP A 411 -1.61 28.49 2.80
CA ASP A 411 -0.34 29.03 3.32
C ASP A 411 0.87 28.20 2.88
N GLY A 412 0.76 26.86 2.91
CA GLY A 412 1.82 25.95 2.48
C GLY A 412 2.09 26.07 0.98
N LEU A 413 1.04 26.27 0.16
CA LEU A 413 1.19 26.48 -1.28
C LEU A 413 1.97 27.76 -1.61
N VAL A 414 1.82 28.83 -0.84
CA VAL A 414 2.59 30.07 -1.04
C VAL A 414 4.09 29.81 -0.83
N VAL A 415 4.44 29.09 0.25
CA VAL A 415 5.83 28.75 0.56
C VAL A 415 6.42 27.82 -0.50
N ILE A 416 5.68 26.78 -0.92
CA ILE A 416 6.10 25.86 -1.98
C ILE A 416 6.29 26.61 -3.29
N GLY A 417 5.39 27.52 -3.66
CA GLY A 417 5.53 28.36 -4.85
C GLY A 417 6.82 29.20 -4.84
N LEU A 418 7.17 29.78 -3.69
CA LEU A 418 8.41 30.53 -3.53
C LEU A 418 9.66 29.64 -3.64
N LEU A 419 9.60 28.43 -3.07
CA LEU A 419 10.67 27.41 -3.19
C LEU A 419 10.86 26.94 -4.64
N VAL A 420 9.78 26.79 -5.41
CA VAL A 420 9.84 26.43 -6.84
C VAL A 420 10.51 27.53 -7.66
N ILE A 421 10.18 28.81 -7.40
CA ILE A 421 10.84 29.95 -8.05
C ILE A 421 12.34 29.96 -7.70
N LEU A 422 12.68 29.78 -6.43
CA LEU A 422 14.07 29.71 -5.97
C LEU A 422 14.85 28.56 -6.63
N SER A 423 14.20 27.40 -6.79
CA SER A 423 14.74 26.25 -7.50
C SER A 423 15.02 26.56 -8.97
N ALA A 424 14.05 27.14 -9.68
CA ALA A 424 14.20 27.50 -11.10
C ALA A 424 15.35 28.48 -11.33
N VAL A 425 15.46 29.51 -10.48
CA VAL A 425 16.56 30.50 -10.53
C VAL A 425 17.92 29.86 -10.23
N SER A 426 17.98 28.95 -9.25
CA SER A 426 19.19 28.19 -8.91
C SER A 426 19.67 27.31 -10.08
N TRP A 427 18.76 26.55 -10.69
CA TRP A 427 19.05 25.71 -11.85
C TRP A 427 19.51 26.52 -13.06
N PHE A 428 18.87 27.66 -13.32
CA PHE A 428 19.27 28.55 -14.40
C PHE A 428 20.69 29.10 -14.19
N ALA A 429 20.99 29.57 -12.98
CA ALA A 429 22.33 30.07 -12.63
C ALA A 429 23.40 28.96 -12.73
N PHE A 430 23.10 27.75 -12.26
CA PHE A 430 23.99 26.59 -12.34
C PHE A 430 24.32 26.23 -13.79
N LEU A 431 23.31 26.05 -14.64
CA LEU A 431 23.50 25.65 -16.04
C LEU A 431 24.25 26.73 -16.82
N GLY A 432 23.88 28.01 -16.64
CA GLY A 432 24.57 29.14 -17.27
C GLY A 432 26.04 29.22 -16.87
N LYS A 433 26.35 29.05 -15.58
CA LYS A 433 27.73 29.10 -15.08
C LYS A 433 28.54 27.87 -15.50
N ALA A 434 27.95 26.69 -15.43
CA ALA A 434 28.59 25.46 -15.87
C ALA A 434 29.00 25.55 -17.34
N ALA A 435 28.08 25.98 -18.22
CA ALA A 435 28.37 26.16 -19.64
C ALA A 435 29.53 27.15 -19.88
N PHE A 436 29.51 28.30 -19.19
CA PHE A 436 30.59 29.29 -19.27
C PHE A 436 31.96 28.69 -18.87
N LEU A 437 32.03 27.95 -17.76
CA LEU A 437 33.28 27.34 -17.29
C LEU A 437 33.76 26.20 -18.22
N PHE A 438 32.86 25.41 -18.79
CA PHE A 438 33.21 24.37 -19.76
C PHE A 438 33.79 24.97 -21.05
N MET A 439 33.19 26.03 -21.57
CA MET A 439 33.72 26.75 -22.74
C MET A 439 35.09 27.35 -22.42
N ALA A 440 35.23 28.07 -21.30
CA ALA A 440 36.51 28.66 -20.88
C ALA A 440 37.61 27.60 -20.71
N LYS A 441 37.31 26.43 -20.12
CA LYS A 441 38.26 25.33 -19.95
C LYS A 441 38.71 24.74 -21.29
N ARG A 442 37.79 24.56 -22.24
CA ARG A 442 38.09 24.05 -23.59
C ARG A 442 39.01 25.02 -24.34
N ASP A 443 38.68 26.31 -24.29
CA ASP A 443 39.40 27.33 -25.04
C ASP A 443 40.76 27.64 -24.38
N ASN A 444 40.85 27.58 -23.05
CA ASN A 444 42.13 27.64 -22.31
C ASN A 444 43.09 26.52 -22.72
N ARG A 445 42.63 25.27 -22.84
CA ARG A 445 43.49 24.16 -23.28
C ARG A 445 44.01 24.35 -24.70
N LYS A 446 43.16 24.78 -25.63
CA LYS A 446 43.56 25.07 -27.02
C LYS A 446 44.62 26.17 -27.05
N PHE A 447 44.40 27.24 -26.28
CA PHE A 447 45.36 28.34 -26.16
C PHE A 447 46.70 27.85 -25.59
N LEU A 448 46.70 27.13 -24.45
CA LEU A 448 47.92 26.60 -23.84
C LEU A 448 48.72 25.71 -24.79
N SER A 449 48.07 24.79 -25.51
CA SER A 449 48.77 23.93 -26.48
C SER A 449 49.41 24.72 -27.62
N THR A 450 48.82 25.86 -27.99
CA THR A 450 49.39 26.73 -29.04
C THR A 450 50.52 27.59 -28.49
N PHE A 451 50.39 28.07 -27.24
CA PHE A 451 51.43 28.84 -26.55
C PHE A 451 52.69 28.01 -26.27
N GLU A 452 52.53 26.75 -25.83
CA GLU A 452 53.65 25.82 -25.61
C GLU A 452 54.36 25.43 -26.92
N SER A 453 53.63 25.42 -28.05
CA SER A 453 54.19 25.03 -29.35
C SER A 453 55.03 26.10 -30.06
N LYS A 454 54.98 27.36 -29.60
CA LYS A 454 55.70 28.49 -30.22
C LYS A 454 56.91 28.91 -29.38
N ALA A 455 58.04 29.14 -30.04
CA ALA A 455 59.29 29.53 -29.39
C ALA A 455 59.30 31.01 -28.93
N ASP A 456 58.66 31.92 -29.68
CA ASP A 456 58.59 33.35 -29.32
C ASP A 456 57.26 33.66 -28.60
N PRO A 457 57.29 34.11 -27.33
CA PRO A 457 56.11 34.40 -26.53
C PRO A 457 55.34 35.64 -26.97
N THR A 458 55.84 36.44 -27.91
CA THR A 458 55.15 37.64 -28.45
C THR A 458 54.70 37.50 -29.90
N ALA A 459 55.13 36.45 -30.61
CA ALA A 459 54.83 36.20 -32.02
C ALA A 459 53.45 35.56 -32.30
N MET A 460 52.53 35.56 -31.32
CA MET A 460 51.14 35.22 -31.59
C MET A 460 50.46 36.47 -32.18
N GLU A 461 50.48 36.59 -33.50
CA GLU A 461 49.81 37.70 -34.21
C GLU A 461 48.38 37.88 -33.70
N ILE A 462 48.05 39.13 -33.37
CA ILE A 462 46.78 39.59 -32.78
C ILE A 462 45.60 39.46 -33.78
N ASP A 463 45.82 38.86 -34.95
CA ASP A 463 44.93 38.94 -36.12
C ASP A 463 43.74 37.96 -36.07
N ASN A 464 43.81 36.88 -35.28
CA ASN A 464 42.69 35.94 -35.09
C ASN A 464 41.88 36.23 -33.81
N GLY A 465 41.46 37.49 -33.63
CA GLY A 465 40.79 37.99 -32.42
C GLY A 465 39.46 37.31 -32.04
N ASP A 466 38.84 36.57 -32.96
CA ASP A 466 37.54 35.92 -32.76
C ASP A 466 37.62 34.46 -32.27
N GLU A 467 38.74 33.76 -32.49
CA GLU A 467 38.86 32.31 -32.23
C GLU A 467 39.07 31.96 -30.74
N TYR A 468 39.57 32.91 -29.94
CA TYR A 468 39.91 32.72 -28.51
C TYR A 468 39.21 33.71 -27.55
N SER A 469 38.16 34.40 -28.01
CA SER A 469 37.54 35.52 -27.27
C SER A 469 36.94 35.16 -25.89
N SER A 470 36.65 33.87 -25.64
CA SER A 470 36.16 33.30 -24.38
C SER A 470 37.25 32.75 -23.44
N SER A 471 38.51 32.68 -23.88
CA SER A 471 39.61 32.21 -23.03
C SER A 471 40.03 33.28 -22.02
N ASN A 472 40.17 32.86 -20.77
CA ASN A 472 40.64 33.72 -19.68
C ASN A 472 42.16 33.94 -19.79
N LEU A 473 42.91 32.92 -20.19
CA LEU A 473 44.35 32.98 -20.39
C LEU A 473 44.73 33.93 -21.54
N TYR A 474 44.00 33.88 -22.64
CA TYR A 474 44.22 34.78 -23.78
C TYR A 474 44.02 36.27 -23.42
N ARG A 475 43.08 36.57 -22.51
CA ARG A 475 42.83 37.95 -22.03
C ARG A 475 43.95 38.48 -21.16
N VAL A 476 44.59 37.62 -20.37
CA VAL A 476 45.78 37.94 -19.56
C VAL A 476 47.00 38.10 -20.48
N TYR A 477 47.18 37.17 -21.43
CA TYR A 477 48.24 37.19 -22.42
C TYR A 477 48.27 38.50 -23.24
N ARG A 478 47.15 38.89 -23.86
CA ARG A 478 47.06 40.12 -24.65
C ARG A 478 47.34 41.39 -23.83
N ALA A 479 47.02 41.37 -22.53
CA ALA A 479 47.27 42.50 -21.64
C ALA A 479 48.78 42.64 -21.38
N GLY A 480 49.47 41.52 -21.14
CA GLY A 480 50.93 41.50 -21.00
C GLY A 480 51.66 41.88 -22.30
N CYS A 481 51.24 41.36 -23.46
CA CYS A 481 51.83 41.73 -24.75
C CYS A 481 51.70 43.23 -25.04
N ARG A 482 50.58 43.86 -24.66
CA ARG A 482 50.38 45.31 -24.80
C ARG A 482 51.39 46.11 -23.98
N VAL A 483 51.74 45.67 -22.77
CA VAL A 483 52.73 46.35 -21.92
C VAL A 483 54.13 46.20 -22.48
N ILE A 484 54.48 45.02 -22.99
CA ILE A 484 55.78 44.76 -23.64
C ILE A 484 55.91 45.62 -24.90
N HIS A 485 54.88 45.67 -25.75
CA HIS A 485 54.87 46.44 -26.99
C HIS A 485 54.91 47.96 -26.75
N ASN A 486 54.14 48.47 -25.77
CA ASN A 486 54.17 49.89 -25.41
C ASN A 486 55.48 50.30 -24.70
N GLY A 487 56.09 49.39 -23.93
CA GLY A 487 57.38 49.61 -23.27
C GLY A 487 58.54 49.64 -24.28
N SER A 488 58.51 48.78 -25.28
CA SER A 488 59.51 48.73 -26.37
C SER A 488 59.35 49.90 -27.36
N ALA A 489 58.13 50.37 -27.64
CA ALA A 489 57.90 51.59 -28.41
C ALA A 489 58.34 52.88 -27.69
N ALA A 490 58.30 52.91 -26.34
CA ALA A 490 58.83 54.02 -25.55
C ALA A 490 60.36 54.01 -25.41
N GLU A 491 61.01 52.85 -25.61
CA GLU A 491 62.48 52.70 -25.60
C GLU A 491 63.13 52.95 -26.97
N GLU A 492 62.36 53.11 -28.05
CA GLU A 492 62.87 53.35 -29.41
C GLU A 492 63.64 54.69 -29.59
N THR A 493 63.68 55.53 -28.55
CA THR A 493 64.46 56.78 -28.53
C THR A 493 65.85 56.70 -27.87
N VAL A 494 66.29 55.55 -27.31
CA VAL A 494 67.63 55.46 -26.68
C VAL A 494 68.39 54.18 -27.08
N ASP A 495 69.53 54.43 -27.72
CA ASP A 495 70.66 53.59 -28.17
C ASP A 495 70.63 52.05 -28.01
N ARG A 496 70.91 51.39 -29.14
CA ARG A 496 70.93 49.92 -29.34
C ARG A 496 72.22 49.31 -28.80
N LYS A 497 72.10 48.41 -27.82
CA LYS A 497 72.81 47.11 -27.77
C LYS A 497 72.41 46.32 -26.52
N THR A 498 71.24 45.70 -26.60
CA THR A 498 70.71 44.49 -25.93
C THR A 498 69.23 44.73 -25.62
N PRO A 499 68.29 43.96 -26.20
CA PRO A 499 66.89 44.04 -25.82
C PRO A 499 66.74 43.31 -24.47
N ARG A 500 67.09 43.97 -23.38
CA ARG A 500 66.77 43.48 -22.04
C ARG A 500 65.63 44.31 -21.52
N VAL A 501 64.48 43.67 -21.30
CA VAL A 501 63.33 44.26 -20.62
C VAL A 501 63.82 44.90 -19.32
N THR A 502 63.81 46.24 -19.26
CA THR A 502 64.26 46.99 -18.09
C THR A 502 63.49 46.56 -16.84
N SER A 503 64.14 46.47 -15.67
CA SER A 503 63.52 46.02 -14.39
C SER A 503 62.24 46.79 -14.02
N LYS A 504 62.14 48.05 -14.47
CA LYS A 504 60.94 48.89 -14.38
C LYS A 504 59.77 48.36 -15.23
N THR A 505 60.02 47.98 -16.48
CA THR A 505 59.03 47.41 -17.41
C THR A 505 58.54 46.05 -16.92
N LEU A 506 59.43 45.19 -16.41
CA LEU A 506 59.07 43.90 -15.81
C LEU A 506 58.17 44.06 -14.58
N LYS A 507 58.46 45.05 -13.72
CA LYS A 507 57.62 45.36 -12.56
C LYS A 507 56.22 45.85 -12.98
N THR A 508 56.15 46.72 -13.98
CA THR A 508 54.86 47.20 -14.54
C THR A 508 54.08 46.06 -15.20
N PHE A 509 54.76 45.15 -15.91
CA PHE A 509 54.17 43.97 -16.51
C PHE A 509 53.56 43.02 -15.47
N LYS A 510 54.34 42.61 -14.45
CA LYS A 510 53.85 41.76 -13.34
C LYS A 510 52.64 42.41 -12.64
N THR A 511 52.71 43.72 -12.38
CA THR A 511 51.60 44.48 -11.79
C THR A 511 50.33 44.47 -12.66
N GLU A 512 50.44 44.55 -13.99
CA GLU A 512 49.28 44.48 -14.89
C GLU A 512 48.70 43.07 -15.00
N LEU A 513 49.54 42.03 -15.01
CA LEU A 513 49.07 40.64 -14.97
C LEU A 513 48.31 40.35 -13.66
N ASP A 514 48.82 40.80 -12.52
CA ASP A 514 48.15 40.67 -11.23
C ASP A 514 46.77 41.35 -11.22
N LYS A 515 46.65 42.55 -11.79
CA LYS A 515 45.36 43.24 -11.92
C LYS A 515 44.37 42.42 -12.74
N TRP A 516 44.80 41.85 -13.86
CA TRP A 516 43.95 41.03 -14.72
C TRP A 516 43.58 39.70 -14.06
N TYR A 517 44.50 39.06 -13.35
CA TYR A 517 44.23 37.88 -12.53
C TYR A 517 43.13 38.13 -11.50
N VAL A 518 43.22 39.24 -10.76
CA VAL A 518 42.22 39.63 -9.75
C VAL A 518 40.86 39.88 -10.39
N ASN A 519 40.81 40.59 -11.52
CA ASN A 519 39.56 40.88 -12.23
C ASN A 519 38.92 39.62 -12.82
N GLU A 520 39.71 38.71 -13.38
CA GLU A 520 39.22 37.46 -13.95
C GLU A 520 38.73 36.51 -12.85
N THR A 521 39.43 36.44 -11.72
CA THR A 521 39.00 35.69 -10.53
C THR A 521 37.68 36.23 -9.97
N LYS A 522 37.48 37.55 -9.93
CA LYS A 522 36.19 38.15 -9.54
C LYS A 522 35.07 37.75 -10.49
N ARG A 523 35.32 37.78 -11.80
CA ARG A 523 34.34 37.40 -12.83
C ARG A 523 33.98 35.91 -12.76
N LEU A 524 34.97 35.06 -12.51
CA LEU A 524 34.78 33.63 -12.29
C LEU A 524 33.93 33.35 -11.05
N ASN A 525 34.10 34.10 -9.96
CA ASN A 525 33.27 33.97 -8.75
C ASN A 525 31.88 34.63 -8.86
N GLY A 526 31.65 35.50 -9.85
CA GLY A 526 30.36 36.15 -10.06
C GLY A 526 29.21 35.16 -10.24
N ASN A 527 28.03 35.52 -9.73
CA ASN A 527 26.76 34.78 -9.80
C ASN A 527 26.67 33.49 -8.98
N LEU A 528 27.71 33.10 -8.22
CA LEU A 528 27.63 31.97 -7.28
C LEU A 528 26.71 32.26 -6.08
N THR A 529 26.52 33.55 -5.75
CA THR A 529 25.67 34.02 -4.64
C THR A 529 24.23 33.52 -4.76
N VAL A 530 23.71 33.37 -5.97
CA VAL A 530 22.34 32.87 -6.22
C VAL A 530 22.18 31.42 -5.75
N LEU A 531 23.20 30.57 -5.97
CA LEU A 531 23.19 29.20 -5.47
C LEU A 531 23.30 29.19 -3.94
N THR A 532 24.12 30.07 -3.36
CA THR A 532 24.22 30.22 -1.90
C THR A 532 22.90 30.64 -1.27
N MET A 533 22.14 31.53 -1.93
CA MET A 533 20.79 31.91 -1.50
C MET A 533 19.82 30.73 -1.53
N ALA A 534 19.93 29.82 -2.51
CA ALA A 534 19.12 28.60 -2.55
C ALA A 534 19.52 27.59 -1.48
N ILE A 535 20.83 27.42 -1.22
CA ILE A 535 21.37 26.50 -0.20
C ILE A 535 20.91 26.90 1.20
N THR A 536 21.03 28.19 1.54
CA THR A 536 20.68 28.68 2.87
C THR A 536 19.20 29.04 2.97
N GLY A 537 18.63 29.64 1.92
CA GLY A 537 17.24 30.10 1.91
C GLY A 537 16.22 28.98 1.77
N GLY A 538 16.52 27.92 1.01
CA GLY A 538 15.61 26.78 0.81
C GLY A 538 15.14 26.12 2.11
N PRO A 539 16.06 25.69 3.01
CA PRO A 539 15.68 25.07 4.27
C PRO A 539 14.95 26.03 5.22
N PHE A 540 15.34 27.32 5.26
CA PHE A 540 14.67 28.31 6.10
C PHE A 540 13.24 28.62 5.64
N LEU A 541 13.02 28.69 4.33
CA LEU A 541 11.67 28.82 3.78
C LEU A 541 10.83 27.57 4.07
N GLY A 542 11.42 26.38 3.96
CA GLY A 542 10.76 25.13 4.32
C GLY A 542 10.34 25.07 5.79
N LEU A 543 11.23 25.48 6.70
CA LEU A 543 10.95 25.59 8.14
C LEU A 543 9.86 26.62 8.44
N LEU A 544 9.88 27.77 7.77
CA LEU A 544 8.84 28.80 7.90
C LEU A 544 7.47 28.23 7.55
N GLY A 545 7.37 27.47 6.46
CA GLY A 545 6.13 26.79 6.07
C GLY A 545 5.62 25.83 7.14
N THR A 546 6.53 25.13 7.83
CA THR A 546 6.16 24.20 8.90
C THR A 546 5.61 24.91 10.12
N ILE A 547 6.30 25.98 10.56
CA ILE A 547 5.86 26.78 11.71
C ILE A 547 4.49 27.39 11.43
N TRP A 548 4.30 27.95 10.23
CA TRP A 548 3.03 28.56 9.85
C TRP A 548 1.91 27.52 9.72
N GLY A 549 2.16 26.38 9.07
CA GLY A 549 1.16 25.32 8.91
C GLY A 549 0.70 24.73 10.23
N VAL A 550 1.64 24.43 11.13
CA VAL A 550 1.32 23.95 12.49
C VAL A 550 0.54 25.01 13.27
N MET A 551 0.97 26.27 13.24
CA MET A 551 0.27 27.39 13.90
C MET A 551 -1.19 27.52 13.43
N ASN A 552 -1.43 27.48 12.12
CA ASN A 552 -2.78 27.60 11.56
C ASN A 552 -3.65 26.38 11.93
N THR A 553 -3.06 25.19 11.95
CA THR A 553 -3.75 23.96 12.37
C THR A 553 -4.20 24.03 13.83
N PHE A 554 -3.36 24.57 14.73
CA PHE A 554 -3.73 24.79 16.13
C PHE A 554 -4.76 25.93 16.31
N ALA A 555 -4.70 26.98 15.48
CA ALA A 555 -5.69 28.05 15.50
C ALA A 555 -7.09 27.56 15.08
N ALA A 556 -7.19 26.75 14.03
CA ALA A 556 -8.44 26.16 13.58
C ALA A 556 -9.08 25.24 14.64
N MET A 557 -8.26 24.47 15.36
CA MET A 557 -8.73 23.65 16.48
C MET A 557 -9.29 24.50 17.64
N ALA A 558 -8.62 25.62 17.95
CA ALA A 558 -9.08 26.54 18.99
C ALA A 558 -10.43 27.20 18.64
N GLU A 559 -10.69 27.46 17.35
CA GLU A 559 -11.98 27.96 16.88
C GLU A 559 -13.08 26.88 16.88
N ALA A 560 -12.74 25.62 16.57
CA ALA A 560 -13.69 24.52 16.53
C ALA A 560 -14.16 24.06 17.93
N GLY A 561 -13.40 24.35 18.99
CA GLY A 561 -13.77 24.03 20.37
C GLY A 561 -13.71 22.54 20.74
N GLU A 562 -13.29 21.67 19.82
CA GLU A 562 -13.18 20.22 20.02
C GLU A 562 -11.79 19.71 19.59
N ALA A 563 -11.16 18.90 20.43
CA ALA A 563 -9.81 18.38 20.20
C ALA A 563 -9.87 17.07 19.40
N ASN A 564 -10.08 17.16 18.08
CA ASN A 564 -10.04 16.01 17.19
C ASN A 564 -8.66 15.88 16.51
N ILE A 565 -7.91 14.82 16.86
CA ILE A 565 -6.57 14.53 16.30
C ILE A 565 -6.61 14.31 14.79
N MET A 566 -7.71 13.74 14.25
CA MET A 566 -7.85 13.52 12.80
C MET A 566 -8.00 14.84 12.03
N ALA A 567 -8.54 15.90 12.65
CA ALA A 567 -8.62 17.22 12.04
C ALA A 567 -7.25 17.93 11.94
N ILE A 568 -6.28 17.52 12.77
CA ILE A 568 -4.93 18.12 12.84
C ILE A 568 -3.95 17.42 11.90
N ALA A 569 -4.14 16.10 11.69
CA ALA A 569 -3.20 15.27 10.94
C ALA A 569 -2.88 15.79 9.52
N PRO A 570 -3.86 16.23 8.69
CA PRO A 570 -3.57 16.80 7.38
C PRO A 570 -2.74 18.09 7.44
N GLY A 571 -3.04 18.96 8.41
CA GLY A 571 -2.35 20.25 8.58
C GLY A 571 -0.89 20.09 8.97
N VAL A 572 -0.59 19.13 9.87
CA VAL A 572 0.78 18.81 10.29
C VAL A 572 1.54 18.09 9.17
N ALA A 573 0.93 17.15 8.45
CA ALA A 573 1.57 16.47 7.33
C ALA A 573 1.94 17.45 6.20
N SER A 574 1.03 18.38 5.86
CA SER A 574 1.29 19.48 4.92
C SER A 574 2.45 20.37 5.37
N ALA A 575 2.48 20.72 6.66
CA ALA A 575 3.53 21.53 7.26
C ALA A 575 4.92 20.86 7.18
N LEU A 576 5.00 19.53 7.32
CA LEU A 576 6.26 18.79 7.18
C LEU A 576 6.70 18.68 5.71
N ALA A 577 5.75 18.59 4.77
CA ALA A 577 6.05 18.53 3.34
C ALA A 577 6.79 19.79 2.85
N THR A 578 6.49 20.98 3.38
CA THR A 578 7.20 22.22 2.99
C THR A 578 8.69 22.15 3.34
N THR A 579 9.07 21.53 4.45
CA THR A 579 10.49 21.33 4.82
C THR A 579 11.18 20.40 3.86
N VAL A 580 10.53 19.28 3.51
CA VAL A 580 11.07 18.29 2.57
C VAL A 580 11.33 18.93 1.22
N VAL A 581 10.37 19.71 0.70
CA VAL A 581 10.56 20.48 -0.55
C VAL A 581 11.72 21.48 -0.42
N GLY A 582 11.84 22.18 0.72
CA GLY A 582 12.96 23.10 0.97
C GLY A 582 14.33 22.43 0.91
N LEU A 583 14.44 21.22 1.47
CA LEU A 583 15.66 20.41 1.41
C LEU A 583 15.94 19.89 0.00
N LEU A 584 14.90 19.46 -0.74
CA LEU A 584 15.03 19.04 -2.14
C LEU A 584 15.52 20.15 -3.06
N VAL A 585 15.26 21.43 -2.73
CA VAL A 585 15.83 22.58 -3.45
C VAL A 585 17.28 22.86 -3.03
N ALA A 586 17.59 22.74 -1.73
CA ALA A 586 18.89 23.10 -1.18
C ALA A 586 20.01 22.10 -1.54
N ILE A 587 19.71 20.80 -1.49
CA ILE A 587 20.70 19.73 -1.68
C ILE A 587 21.34 19.80 -3.09
N PRO A 588 20.58 19.85 -4.20
CA PRO A 588 21.17 19.97 -5.53
C PRO A 588 21.96 21.28 -5.70
N ALA A 589 21.48 22.39 -5.13
CA ALA A 589 22.18 23.67 -5.17
C ALA A 589 23.55 23.60 -4.47
N LEU A 590 23.65 22.85 -3.35
CA LEU A 590 24.90 22.64 -2.62
C LEU A 590 25.92 21.87 -3.47
N PHE A 591 25.50 20.76 -4.07
CA PHE A 591 26.38 19.99 -4.95
C PHE A 591 26.82 20.82 -6.18
N GLY A 592 25.89 21.57 -6.77
CA GLY A 592 26.19 22.47 -7.89
C GLY A 592 27.21 23.56 -7.52
N TYR A 593 27.03 24.21 -6.37
CA TYR A 593 27.96 25.22 -5.86
C TYR A 593 29.36 24.65 -5.62
N ASN A 594 29.46 23.49 -4.96
CA ASN A 594 30.74 22.83 -4.69
C ASN A 594 31.46 22.45 -5.98
N PHE A 595 30.74 21.91 -6.96
CA PHE A 595 31.28 21.58 -8.29
C PHE A 595 31.82 22.82 -9.02
N LEU A 596 31.02 23.89 -9.10
CA LEU A 596 31.43 25.12 -9.77
C LEU A 596 32.64 25.76 -9.09
N THR A 597 32.66 25.79 -7.76
CA THR A 597 33.77 26.36 -6.98
C THR A 597 35.06 25.56 -7.18
N SER A 598 34.98 24.22 -7.22
CA SER A 598 36.13 23.37 -7.54
C SER A 598 36.68 23.66 -8.95
N GLN A 599 35.80 23.82 -9.93
CA GLN A 599 36.21 24.13 -11.30
C GLN A 599 36.82 25.52 -11.44
N ILE A 600 36.28 26.51 -10.72
CA ILE A 600 36.87 27.86 -10.65
C ILE A 600 38.26 27.81 -10.04
N LYS A 601 38.45 27.08 -8.92
CA LYS A 601 39.78 26.91 -8.30
C LYS A 601 40.80 26.32 -9.27
N ASN A 602 40.42 25.30 -10.05
CA ASN A 602 41.29 24.70 -11.06
C ASN A 602 41.69 25.72 -12.15
N ILE A 603 40.72 26.48 -12.68
CA ILE A 603 41.00 27.52 -13.70
C ILE A 603 41.86 28.64 -13.11
N THR A 604 41.65 29.02 -11.86
CA THR A 604 42.47 30.02 -11.16
C THR A 604 43.90 29.53 -10.94
N ALA A 605 44.10 28.25 -10.61
CA ALA A 605 45.42 27.65 -10.50
C ALA A 605 46.15 27.63 -11.85
N ASP A 606 45.46 27.25 -12.93
CA ASP A 606 46.00 27.29 -14.29
C ASP A 606 46.41 28.73 -14.69
N LEU A 607 45.61 29.73 -14.30
CA LEU A 607 45.93 31.15 -14.51
C LEU A 607 47.21 31.58 -13.79
N THR A 608 47.40 31.16 -12.53
CA THR A 608 48.60 31.47 -11.76
C THR A 608 49.84 30.85 -12.39
N VAL A 609 49.79 29.56 -12.73
CA VAL A 609 50.91 28.85 -13.39
C VAL A 609 51.26 29.52 -14.72
N PHE A 610 50.26 29.89 -15.52
CA PHE A 610 50.49 30.59 -16.78
C PHE A 610 51.12 31.97 -16.60
N ILE A 611 50.69 32.75 -15.60
CA ILE A 611 51.28 34.07 -15.31
C ILE A 611 52.75 33.93 -14.92
N ASP A 612 53.08 32.95 -14.09
CA ASP A 612 54.45 32.68 -13.66
C ASP A 612 55.33 32.24 -14.84
N GLU A 613 54.86 31.31 -15.67
CA GLU A 613 55.58 30.85 -16.86
C GLU A 613 55.78 31.97 -17.88
N PHE A 614 54.74 32.78 -18.11
CA PHE A 614 54.81 33.93 -19.02
C PHE A 614 55.78 35.00 -18.50
N ALA A 615 55.80 35.26 -17.19
CA ALA A 615 56.76 36.16 -16.59
C ALA A 615 58.20 35.65 -16.68
N LEU A 616 58.44 34.34 -16.49
CA LEU A 616 59.75 33.72 -16.62
C LEU A 616 60.28 33.76 -18.06
N LYS A 617 59.44 33.45 -19.06
CA LYS A 617 59.82 33.53 -20.47
C LYS A 617 60.23 34.96 -20.87
N VAL A 618 59.47 35.96 -20.42
CA VAL A 618 59.79 37.39 -20.66
C VAL A 618 61.06 37.85 -19.93
N GLU A 619 61.34 37.32 -18.73
CA GLU A 619 62.52 37.65 -17.93
C GLU A 619 63.81 37.01 -18.51
N ASN A 620 63.70 35.82 -19.09
CA ASN A 620 64.81 35.09 -19.71
C ASN A 620 65.13 35.58 -21.14
N GLY A 621 64.22 36.32 -21.79
CA GLY A 621 64.41 36.87 -23.13
C GLY A 621 64.37 35.82 -24.24
N GLU A 622 63.60 34.76 -24.04
CA GLU A 622 63.30 33.73 -25.04
C GLU A 622 62.06 34.09 -25.86
#